data_AF-A0A660RPH3-F1
#
_entry.id   AF-A0A660RPH3-F1
#
_cell.length_a   1.000
_cell.length_b   1.000
_cell.length_c   1.000
_cell.angle_alpha   90.00
_cell.angle_beta   90.00
_cell.angle_gamma   90.00
#
_symmetry.space_group_name_H-M   'P 1'
#
loop_
_entity.id
_entity.type
_entity.pdbx_description
1 polymer ?
#
loop_
_entity_poly.entity_id
_entity_poly.type
_entity_poly.pdbx_seq_one_letter_code
_entity_poly.pdbx_strand_id
1 'polypeptide(L)'
;MRVFKIVFNEDTFGITQRSLKMLRNTLALTINHPIAVVCVPVNDLCCGFFVFDRKTKTAYFSGDGFRLDQAGEGGAGYRSASALFDIYGINAIMWEPIPLEEIYNLPEDKLEQKLMEVANSIATGLSEKDFRTPFKQKPHYVRRY
;
A
#
# COMPACT_ATOMS: atom_id res chain seq x y z
N MET A 1 14.40 0.32 6.54
CA MET A 1 14.91 -0.95 5.94
C MET A 1 15.26 -0.72 4.47
N ARG A 2 16.14 -1.54 3.86
CA ARG A 2 16.36 -1.50 2.39
C ARG A 2 15.38 -2.43 1.68
N VAL A 3 14.80 -1.97 0.58
CA VAL A 3 13.92 -2.76 -0.31
C VAL A 3 14.77 -3.32 -1.45
N PHE A 4 14.67 -4.62 -1.70
CA PHE A 4 15.40 -5.32 -2.78
C PHE A 4 14.50 -5.73 -3.94
N LYS A 5 13.18 -5.76 -3.72
CA LYS A 5 12.19 -6.16 -4.72
C LYS A 5 10.96 -5.28 -4.61
N ILE A 6 10.45 -4.81 -5.74
CA ILE A 6 9.12 -4.21 -5.85
C ILE A 6 8.21 -5.20 -6.58
N VAL A 7 6.96 -5.31 -6.14
CA VAL A 7 5.92 -6.09 -6.82
C VAL A 7 4.75 -5.16 -7.08
N PHE A 8 4.39 -5.01 -8.35
CA PHE A 8 3.28 -4.20 -8.80
C PHE A 8 2.58 -4.90 -9.96
N ASN A 9 1.46 -4.36 -10.40
CA ASN A 9 0.80 -4.78 -11.63
C ASN A 9 0.27 -3.52 -12.33
N GLU A 10 0.76 -3.24 -13.54
CA GLU A 10 0.39 -2.05 -14.33
C GLU A 10 -1.12 -1.96 -14.56
N ASP A 11 -1.78 -3.11 -14.70
CA ASP A 11 -3.23 -3.23 -14.86
C ASP A 11 -4.02 -2.66 -13.69
N THR A 12 -3.39 -2.35 -12.55
CA THR A 12 -4.05 -1.78 -11.38
C THR A 12 -4.16 -0.26 -11.42
N PHE A 13 -3.36 0.43 -12.23
CA PHE A 13 -3.25 1.88 -12.20
C PHE A 13 -4.53 2.56 -12.67
N GLY A 14 -5.02 3.51 -11.90
CA GLY A 14 -6.30 4.17 -12.11
C GLY A 14 -7.54 3.29 -11.92
N ILE A 15 -7.40 1.98 -11.66
CA ILE A 15 -8.53 1.04 -11.57
C ILE A 15 -8.73 0.59 -10.13
N THR A 16 -9.77 1.13 -9.48
CA THR A 16 -10.07 0.89 -8.06
C THR A 16 -10.23 -0.58 -7.72
N GLN A 17 -11.05 -1.33 -8.47
CA GLN A 17 -11.32 -2.74 -8.18
C GLN A 17 -10.06 -3.61 -8.26
N ARG A 18 -9.20 -3.36 -9.25
CA ARG A 18 -7.94 -4.09 -9.44
C ARG A 18 -6.93 -3.71 -8.37
N SER A 19 -6.86 -2.41 -8.02
CA SER A 19 -6.01 -1.94 -6.94
C SER A 19 -6.38 -2.57 -5.59
N LEU A 20 -7.68 -2.62 -5.28
CA LEU A 20 -8.19 -3.24 -4.05
C LEU A 20 -7.94 -4.76 -4.02
N LYS A 21 -8.11 -5.45 -5.16
CA LYS A 21 -7.81 -6.87 -5.30
C LYS A 21 -6.33 -7.14 -5.04
N MET A 22 -5.43 -6.33 -5.60
CA MET A 22 -3.99 -6.45 -5.37
C MET A 22 -3.65 -6.27 -3.89
N LEU A 23 -4.16 -5.20 -3.26
CA LEU A 23 -3.95 -4.94 -1.85
C LEU A 23 -4.41 -6.10 -0.96
N ARG A 24 -5.64 -6.59 -1.17
CA ARG A 24 -6.19 -7.73 -0.43
C ARG A 24 -5.33 -8.98 -0.57
N ASN A 25 -4.91 -9.30 -1.79
CA ASN A 25 -4.09 -10.48 -2.06
C ASN A 25 -2.71 -10.36 -1.38
N THR A 26 -2.09 -9.17 -1.44
CA THR A 26 -0.83 -8.90 -0.74
C THR A 26 -0.95 -9.11 0.76
N LEU A 27 -1.97 -8.53 1.40
CA LEU A 27 -2.19 -8.68 2.85
C LEU A 27 -2.39 -10.14 3.25
N ALA A 28 -3.11 -10.92 2.44
CA ALA A 28 -3.28 -12.36 2.67
C ALA A 28 -1.95 -13.13 2.54
N LEU A 29 -1.15 -12.83 1.52
CA LEU A 29 0.17 -13.45 1.30
C LEU A 29 1.14 -13.15 2.44
N THR A 30 1.11 -11.93 2.98
CA THR A 30 2.05 -11.47 4.02
C THR A 30 1.48 -11.57 5.44
N ILE A 31 0.38 -12.31 5.65
CA ILE A 31 -0.34 -12.36 6.93
C ILE A 31 0.54 -12.77 8.12
N ASN A 32 1.56 -13.61 7.89
CA ASN A 32 2.49 -14.11 8.90
C ASN A 32 3.80 -13.31 8.99
N HIS A 33 3.94 -12.24 8.19
CA HIS A 33 5.17 -11.46 8.12
C HIS A 33 5.03 -10.13 8.87
N PRO A 34 6.12 -9.55 9.41
CA PRO A 34 6.10 -8.18 9.90
C PRO A 34 6.01 -7.22 8.71
N ILE A 35 4.87 -6.55 8.56
CA ILE A 35 4.60 -5.62 7.47
C ILE A 35 4.27 -4.22 7.99
N ALA A 36 4.63 -3.20 7.20
CA ALA A 36 4.16 -1.83 7.35
C ALA A 36 3.34 -1.46 6.11
N VAL A 37 2.27 -0.69 6.29
CA VAL A 37 1.44 -0.20 5.17
C VAL A 37 1.51 1.31 5.14
N VAL A 38 1.76 1.88 3.96
CA VAL A 38 1.89 3.32 3.76
C VAL A 38 0.93 3.75 2.66
N CYS A 39 0.09 4.75 2.95
CA CYS A 39 -0.76 5.42 1.98
C CYS A 39 0.01 6.59 1.37
N VAL A 40 0.10 6.63 0.05
CA VAL A 40 0.84 7.65 -0.69
C VAL A 40 -0.14 8.38 -1.61
N PRO A 41 -0.39 9.69 -1.38
CA PRO A 41 -1.07 10.53 -2.36
C PRO A 41 -0.24 10.60 -3.65
N VAL A 42 -0.88 10.33 -4.78
CA VAL A 42 -0.21 10.39 -6.10
C VAL A 42 -0.52 11.67 -6.87
N ASN A 43 -1.60 12.34 -6.49
CA ASN A 43 -2.03 13.67 -6.91
C ASN A 43 -3.02 14.21 -5.85
N ASP A 44 -3.71 15.33 -6.14
CA ASP A 44 -4.62 15.99 -5.21
C ASP A 44 -5.82 15.13 -4.76
N LEU A 45 -6.18 14.10 -5.52
CA LEU A 45 -7.35 13.26 -5.26
C LEU A 45 -7.00 11.80 -5.02
N CYS A 46 -6.10 11.24 -5.81
CA CYS A 46 -5.81 9.82 -5.84
C CYS A 46 -4.68 9.43 -4.89
N CYS A 47 -4.73 8.19 -4.41
CA CYS A 47 -3.67 7.61 -3.59
C CYS A 47 -3.49 6.12 -3.88
N GLY A 48 -2.30 5.61 -3.56
CA GLY A 48 -1.99 4.18 -3.56
C GLY A 48 -1.48 3.72 -2.20
N PHE A 49 -1.34 2.39 -2.03
CA PHE A 49 -0.78 1.80 -0.83
C PHE A 49 0.47 0.99 -1.15
N PHE A 50 1.54 1.27 -0.41
CA PHE A 50 2.70 0.39 -0.33
C PHE A 50 2.57 -0.54 0.87
N VAL A 51 2.80 -1.83 0.67
CA VAL A 51 2.97 -2.81 1.74
C VAL A 51 4.45 -3.22 1.77
N PHE A 52 5.13 -2.94 2.87
CA PHE A 52 6.54 -3.27 3.07
C PHE A 52 6.67 -4.53 3.91
N ASP A 53 7.17 -5.61 3.32
CA ASP A 53 7.47 -6.85 4.03
C ASP A 53 8.92 -6.85 4.52
N ARG A 54 9.10 -6.73 5.84
CA ARG A 54 10.41 -6.68 6.46
C ARG A 54 11.19 -7.98 6.37
N LYS A 55 10.50 -9.12 6.33
CA LYS A 55 11.12 -10.45 6.31
C LYS A 55 11.72 -10.72 4.94
N THR A 56 10.98 -10.44 3.88
CA THR A 56 11.43 -10.69 2.49
C THR A 56 12.14 -9.51 1.85
N LYS A 57 12.14 -8.33 2.50
CA LYS A 57 12.66 -7.07 1.93
C LYS A 57 11.98 -6.68 0.61
N THR A 58 10.70 -7.04 0.49
CA THR A 58 9.87 -6.75 -0.68
C THR A 58 8.90 -5.61 -0.36
N ALA A 59 8.72 -4.69 -1.29
CA ALA A 59 7.61 -3.75 -1.29
C ALA A 59 6.57 -4.20 -2.31
N TYR A 60 5.29 -3.99 -2.01
CA TYR A 60 4.19 -4.25 -2.92
C TYR A 60 3.43 -2.94 -3.12
N PHE A 61 3.20 -2.53 -4.35
CA PHE A 61 2.40 -1.34 -4.64
C PHE A 61 1.04 -1.74 -5.17
N SER A 62 -0.03 -1.29 -4.51
CA SER A 62 -1.40 -1.67 -4.88
C SER A 62 -1.90 -1.07 -6.19
N GLY A 63 -1.20 -0.11 -6.78
CA GLY A 63 -1.79 0.86 -7.71
C GLY A 63 -2.41 2.04 -6.96
N ASP A 64 -2.94 3.00 -7.72
CA ASP A 64 -3.37 4.32 -7.26
C ASP A 64 -4.87 4.61 -7.49
N GLY A 65 -5.67 3.57 -7.74
CA GLY A 65 -7.09 3.71 -8.03
C GLY A 65 -7.98 4.15 -6.85
N PHE A 66 -7.43 4.59 -5.72
CA PHE A 66 -8.18 5.03 -4.55
C PHE A 66 -8.28 6.55 -4.49
N ARG A 67 -9.31 7.10 -3.83
CA ARG A 67 -9.47 8.55 -3.64
C ARG A 67 -9.50 8.96 -2.18
N LEU A 68 -8.73 10.00 -1.84
CA LEU A 68 -8.62 10.58 -0.50
C LEU A 68 -9.88 11.33 -0.06
N ASP A 69 -10.59 11.94 -1.00
CA ASP A 69 -11.87 12.63 -0.77
C ASP A 69 -13.03 11.66 -0.48
N GLN A 70 -12.78 10.35 -0.61
CA GLN A 70 -13.75 9.29 -0.40
C GLN A 70 -15.00 9.37 -1.30
N ALA A 71 -14.94 10.13 -2.39
CA ALA A 71 -16.03 10.24 -3.35
C ALA A 71 -15.95 9.18 -4.46
N GLY A 72 -17.12 8.80 -5.00
CA GLY A 72 -17.23 7.89 -6.14
C GLY A 72 -16.65 6.49 -5.89
N GLU A 73 -16.29 5.80 -6.98
CA GLU A 73 -15.72 4.45 -6.95
C GLU A 73 -14.41 4.42 -6.17
N GLY A 74 -13.45 5.28 -6.51
CA GLY A 74 -12.15 5.35 -5.82
C GLY A 74 -12.26 5.59 -4.33
N GLY A 75 -13.27 6.36 -3.89
CA GLY A 75 -13.56 6.57 -2.49
C GLY A 75 -14.18 5.37 -1.78
N ALA A 76 -15.07 4.65 -2.45
CA ALA A 76 -15.56 3.35 -1.95
C ALA A 76 -14.42 2.32 -1.83
N GLY A 77 -13.49 2.33 -2.78
CA GLY A 77 -12.25 1.57 -2.72
C GLY A 77 -11.40 1.93 -1.51
N TYR A 78 -11.20 3.22 -1.25
CA TYR A 78 -10.43 3.70 -0.10
C TYR A 78 -11.03 3.21 1.23
N ARG A 79 -12.35 3.38 1.41
CA ARG A 79 -13.05 2.87 2.60
C ARG A 79 -12.93 1.35 2.74
N SER A 80 -12.97 0.63 1.63
CA SER A 80 -12.78 -0.83 1.62
C SER A 80 -11.36 -1.22 2.02
N ALA A 81 -10.35 -0.47 1.57
CA ALA A 81 -8.97 -0.65 2.01
C ALA A 81 -8.82 -0.38 3.52
N SER A 82 -9.42 0.69 4.04
CA SER A 82 -9.45 0.97 5.48
C SER A 82 -10.09 -0.18 6.28
N ALA A 83 -11.23 -0.69 5.83
CA ALA A 83 -11.89 -1.84 6.47
C ALA A 83 -11.02 -3.10 6.44
N LEU A 84 -10.27 -3.34 5.34
CA LEU A 84 -9.28 -4.42 5.31
C LEU A 84 -8.21 -4.21 6.37
N PHE A 85 -7.63 -3.00 6.48
CA PHE A 85 -6.62 -2.73 7.50
C PHE A 85 -7.14 -2.98 8.92
N ASP A 86 -8.40 -2.61 9.20
CA ASP A 86 -9.03 -2.90 10.48
C ASP A 86 -9.18 -4.40 10.77
N ILE A 87 -9.54 -5.20 9.75
CA ILE A 87 -9.59 -6.67 9.87
C ILE A 87 -8.22 -7.25 10.21
N TYR A 88 -7.17 -6.74 9.55
CA TYR A 88 -5.80 -7.22 9.73
C TYR A 88 -5.06 -6.56 10.92
N GLY A 89 -5.69 -5.62 11.65
CA GLY A 89 -5.10 -4.90 12.77
C GLY A 89 -3.91 -4.01 12.38
N ILE A 90 -3.93 -3.50 11.15
CA ILE A 90 -2.90 -2.65 10.56
C ILE A 90 -3.38 -1.21 10.57
N ASN A 91 -2.47 -0.28 10.83
CA ASN A 91 -2.71 1.15 10.59
C ASN A 91 -1.88 1.57 9.38
N ALA A 92 -2.55 2.04 8.33
CA ALA A 92 -1.85 2.65 7.20
C ALA A 92 -1.27 4.01 7.61
N ILE A 93 0.01 4.22 7.35
CA ILE A 93 0.72 5.47 7.63
C ILE A 93 0.50 6.40 6.44
N MET A 94 -0.04 7.59 6.69
CA MET A 94 -0.15 8.61 5.64
C MET A 94 1.23 9.19 5.36
N TRP A 95 1.62 9.21 4.09
CA TRP A 95 2.89 9.78 3.63
C TRP A 95 2.68 11.14 2.95
N GLU A 96 3.78 11.86 2.72
CA GLU A 96 3.76 13.05 1.88
C GLU A 96 3.40 12.69 0.43
N PRO A 97 2.78 13.63 -0.33
CA PRO A 97 2.46 13.39 -1.73
C PRO A 97 3.70 13.05 -2.55
N ILE A 98 3.58 12.02 -3.38
CA ILE A 98 4.61 11.64 -4.34
C ILE A 98 3.93 11.67 -5.71
N PRO A 99 4.20 12.68 -6.56
CA PRO A 99 3.59 12.76 -7.87
C PRO A 99 4.01 11.54 -8.70
N LEU A 100 3.03 10.71 -9.00
CA LEU A 100 3.22 9.50 -9.82
C LEU A 100 2.41 9.57 -11.12
N GLU A 101 1.94 10.75 -11.53
CA GLU A 101 1.17 10.94 -12.77
C GLU A 101 1.93 10.48 -14.03
N GLU A 102 3.26 10.53 -13.99
CA GLU A 102 4.10 10.11 -15.11
C GLU A 102 4.15 8.57 -15.27
N ILE A 103 3.77 7.79 -14.25
CA ILE A 103 3.90 6.32 -14.26
C ILE A 103 3.09 5.66 -15.37
N TYR A 104 1.99 6.29 -15.80
CA TYR A 104 1.09 5.75 -16.82
C TYR A 104 1.71 5.67 -18.22
N ASN A 105 2.78 6.43 -18.46
CA ASN A 105 3.43 6.51 -19.77
C ASN A 105 4.83 5.89 -19.77
N LEU A 106 5.28 5.36 -18.64
CA LEU A 106 6.60 4.75 -18.52
C LEU A 106 6.54 3.29 -18.99
N PRO A 107 7.55 2.83 -19.75
CA PRO A 107 7.82 1.41 -19.92
C PRO A 107 8.01 0.69 -18.57
N GLU A 108 7.67 -0.60 -18.51
CA GLU A 108 7.67 -1.43 -17.29
C GLU A 108 8.99 -1.36 -16.51
N ASP A 109 10.14 -1.39 -17.19
CA ASP A 109 11.48 -1.32 -16.59
C ASP A 109 11.73 0.02 -15.87
N LYS A 110 11.31 1.13 -16.49
CA LYS A 110 11.41 2.47 -15.89
C LYS A 110 10.42 2.66 -14.75
N LEU A 111 9.24 2.08 -14.88
CA LEU A 111 8.22 2.06 -13.85
C LEU A 111 8.70 1.30 -12.61
N GLU A 112 9.28 0.11 -12.81
CA GLU A 112 9.87 -0.68 -11.75
C GLU A 112 10.94 0.13 -11.01
N GLN A 113 11.86 0.76 -11.75
CA GLN A 113 12.91 1.60 -11.17
C GLN A 113 12.30 2.75 -10.33
N LYS A 114 11.32 3.48 -10.89
CA LYS A 114 10.68 4.60 -10.19
C LYS A 114 9.98 4.16 -8.91
N LEU A 115 9.21 3.06 -8.95
CA LEU A 115 8.55 2.51 -7.77
C LEU A 115 9.55 1.98 -6.75
N MET A 116 10.67 1.40 -7.19
CA MET A 116 11.76 0.96 -6.32
C MET A 116 12.43 2.14 -5.60
N GLU A 117 12.67 3.25 -6.30
CA GLU A 117 13.22 4.48 -5.71
C GLU A 117 12.29 5.05 -4.64
N VAL A 118 11.00 5.16 -4.96
CA VAL A 118 9.95 5.61 -4.03
C VAL A 118 9.85 4.68 -2.83
N ALA A 119 9.80 3.37 -3.06
CA ALA A 119 9.73 2.37 -1.99
C ALA A 119 10.94 2.45 -1.06
N ASN A 120 12.15 2.60 -1.60
CA ASN A 120 13.35 2.75 -0.76
C ASN A 120 13.33 4.07 0.01
N SER A 121 12.89 5.18 -0.60
CA SER A 121 12.73 6.46 0.09
C SER A 121 11.83 6.32 1.32
N ILE A 122 10.60 5.81 1.12
CA ILE A 122 9.66 5.57 2.22
C ILE A 122 10.25 4.61 3.26
N ALA A 123 10.88 3.53 2.81
CA ALA A 123 11.42 2.51 3.71
C ALA A 123 12.57 3.00 4.60
N THR A 124 13.26 4.09 4.24
CA THR A 124 14.25 4.74 5.12
C THR A 124 13.60 5.49 6.29
N GLY A 125 12.39 6.00 6.11
CA GLY A 125 11.61 6.66 7.17
C GLY A 125 10.86 5.71 8.10
N LEU A 126 10.71 4.43 7.72
CA LEU A 126 10.03 3.43 8.55
C LEU A 126 10.91 2.92 9.68
N SER A 127 10.32 2.85 10.87
CA SER A 127 10.92 2.36 12.11
C SER A 127 10.34 1.01 12.54
N GLU A 128 10.98 0.36 13.51
CA GLU A 128 10.58 -0.97 14.00
C GLU A 128 9.13 -1.05 14.49
N LYS A 129 8.63 0.03 15.11
CA LYS A 129 7.25 0.11 15.63
C LYS A 129 6.18 0.17 14.54
N ASP A 130 6.56 0.49 13.31
CA ASP A 130 5.65 0.62 12.17
C ASP A 130 5.30 -0.75 11.57
N PHE A 131 6.12 -1.78 11.86
CA PHE A 131 5.92 -3.13 11.37
C PHE A 131 5.06 -3.95 12.33
N ARG A 132 3.95 -4.49 11.81
CA ARG A 132 3.04 -5.38 12.55
C ARG A 132 2.94 -6.72 11.84
N THR A 133 2.78 -7.79 12.61
CA THR A 133 2.45 -9.11 12.04
C THR A 133 0.94 -9.30 12.09
N PRO A 134 0.22 -9.28 10.95
CA PRO A 134 -1.24 -9.27 10.93
C PRO A 134 -1.86 -10.46 11.67
N PHE A 135 -1.32 -11.68 11.50
CA PHE A 135 -1.78 -12.88 12.19
C PHE A 135 -1.73 -12.78 13.73
N LYS A 136 -0.85 -11.92 14.27
CA LYS A 136 -0.72 -11.69 15.72
C LYS A 136 -1.60 -10.54 16.20
N GLN A 137 -2.25 -9.81 15.30
CA GLN A 137 -3.13 -8.71 15.68
C GLN A 137 -4.55 -9.22 15.89
N LYS A 138 -5.28 -8.56 16.80
CA LYS A 138 -6.73 -8.67 16.83
C LYS A 138 -7.30 -7.63 15.86
N PRO A 139 -8.42 -7.91 15.18
CA PRO A 139 -9.08 -6.89 14.39
C PRO A 139 -9.44 -5.68 15.26
N HIS A 140 -9.31 -4.46 14.72
CA HIS A 140 -9.57 -3.24 15.49
C HIS A 140 -11.01 -3.12 15.98
N TYR A 141 -11.97 -3.75 15.29
CA TYR A 141 -13.38 -3.75 15.68
C TYR A 141 -13.69 -4.69 16.87
N VAL A 142 -12.75 -5.56 17.28
CA VAL A 142 -12.92 -6.37 18.49
C VAL A 142 -12.54 -5.52 19.70
N ARG A 143 -13.53 -4.87 20.32
CA ARG A 143 -13.34 -4.14 21.60
C ARG A 143 -12.80 -5.10 22.67
N ARG A 144 -11.71 -4.70 23.33
CA ARG A 144 -11.22 -5.36 24.55
C ARG A 144 -12.23 -5.06 25.66
N TYR A 145 -12.96 -6.09 26.09
CA TYR A 145 -13.61 -6.11 27.41
C TYR A 145 -12.59 -6.56 28.46
#